data_AF-A0A2V9WJK6-F1
#
_entry.id   AF-A0A2V9WJK6-F1
#
_cell.length_a   1.000
_cell.length_b   1.000
_cell.length_c   1.000
_cell.angle_alpha   90.00
_cell.angle_beta   90.00
_cell.angle_gamma   90.00
#
_symmetry.space_group_name_H-M   'P 1'
#
loop_
_entity.id
_entity.type
_entity.pdbx_description
1 polymer ?
#
loop_
_entity_poly.entity_id
_entity_poly.type
_entity_poly.pdbx_seq_one_letter_code
_entity_poly.pdbx_strand_id
1 'polypeptide(L)'
;MELDTVDSDQHQIKSGKIRYISMTSTGHPIRLLREDVALVHGWEEDTAEQGGRRFPVRNVYLDVVGKRNGLWQIVIWQILASQWAQPHR
;
A
#
# COMPACT_ATOMS: atom_id res chain seq x y z
N MET A 1 2.92 3.69 9.15
CA MET A 1 3.52 4.62 8.16
C MET A 1 2.67 5.88 8.12
N GLU A 2 3.26 7.07 8.14
CA GLU A 2 2.55 8.35 7.99
C GLU A 2 2.81 8.90 6.59
N LEU A 3 1.74 9.28 5.89
CA LEU A 3 1.80 9.83 4.54
C LEU A 3 1.06 11.16 4.51
N ASP A 4 1.69 12.15 3.88
CA ASP A 4 0.99 13.34 3.42
C ASP A 4 0.15 12.94 2.21
N THR A 5 -1.13 13.27 2.25
CA THR A 5 -2.08 12.90 1.19
C THR A 5 -2.70 14.14 0.57
N VAL A 6 -2.94 14.03 -0.73
CA VAL A 6 -3.73 14.97 -1.51
C VAL A 6 -5.02 14.25 -1.88
N ASP A 7 -6.12 14.67 -1.29
CA ASP A 7 -7.46 14.22 -1.68
C ASP A 7 -7.97 15.17 -2.77
N SER A 8 -8.27 14.61 -3.95
CA SER A 8 -8.83 15.35 -5.08
C SER A 8 -10.29 14.96 -5.23
N ASP A 9 -11.16 15.67 -4.52
CA ASP A 9 -12.58 15.66 -4.83
C ASP A 9 -12.85 16.76 -5.86
N GLN A 10 -13.73 16.53 -6.84
CA GLN A 10 -13.80 17.13 -8.20
C GLN A 10 -13.44 18.61 -8.45
N HIS A 11 -13.22 19.48 -7.46
CA HIS A 11 -12.79 20.87 -7.62
C HIS A 11 -11.79 21.38 -6.55
N GLN A 12 -11.30 20.55 -5.61
CA GLN A 12 -10.42 21.00 -4.53
C GLN A 12 -9.36 19.95 -4.16
N ILE A 13 -8.10 20.38 -4.08
CA ILE A 13 -7.00 19.62 -3.47
C ILE A 13 -7.01 19.91 -1.98
N LYS A 14 -7.25 18.90 -1.15
CA LYS A 14 -7.11 18.99 0.30
C LYS A 14 -5.88 18.22 0.75
N SER A 15 -5.02 18.86 1.55
CA SER A 15 -3.90 18.19 2.20
C SER A 15 -4.30 17.67 3.57
N GLY A 16 -3.79 16.49 3.93
CA GLY A 16 -4.03 15.89 5.24
C GLY A 16 -3.05 14.76 5.53
N LYS A 17 -2.96 14.38 6.81
CA LYS A 17 -2.14 13.26 7.26
C LYS A 17 -2.98 12.00 7.33
N ILE A 18 -2.49 10.93 6.73
CA ILE A 18 -3.01 9.57 6.93
C ILE A 18 -1.96 8.76 7.67
N ARG A 19 -2.40 8.04 8.70
CA ARG A 19 -1.57 7.09 9.44
C ARG A 19 -2.09 5.67 9.25
N TYR A 20 -1.27 4.81 8.67
CA TYR A 20 -1.54 3.36 8.64
C TYR A 20 -1.20 2.76 10.00
N ILE A 21 -2.21 2.18 10.66
CA ILE A 21 -2.18 1.64 12.02
C ILE A 21 -1.81 0.15 12.02
N SER A 22 -2.38 -0.60 11.09
CA SER A 22 -2.10 -2.03 10.90
C SER A 22 -2.12 -2.34 9.40
N MET A 23 -1.33 -3.33 9.02
CA MET A 23 -1.19 -3.80 7.64
C MET A 23 -1.10 -5.32 7.66
N THR A 24 -2.04 -5.98 7.01
CA THR A 24 -2.06 -7.44 6.87
C THR A 24 -1.99 -7.78 5.39
N SER A 25 -0.85 -8.28 4.92
CA SER A 25 -0.76 -8.79 3.54
C SER A 25 -1.35 -10.19 3.46
N THR A 26 -2.30 -10.37 2.54
CA THR A 26 -3.16 -11.56 2.46
C THR A 26 -2.91 -12.40 1.20
N GLY A 27 -1.77 -12.20 0.52
CA GLY A 27 -1.32 -13.09 -0.54
C GLY A 27 0.02 -12.67 -1.11
N HIS A 28 0.94 -13.63 -1.28
CA HIS A 28 2.25 -13.38 -1.84
C HIS A 28 2.57 -14.34 -3.00
N PRO A 29 1.82 -14.32 -4.11
CA PRO A 29 2.36 -14.80 -5.37
C PRO A 29 3.73 -14.16 -5.64
N ILE A 30 4.76 -15.00 -5.66
CA ILE A 30 6.13 -14.60 -6.02
C ILE A 30 6.42 -15.15 -7.40
N ARG A 31 6.78 -14.28 -8.35
CA ARG A 31 7.27 -14.67 -9.67
C ARG A 31 8.73 -14.30 -9.80
N LEU A 32 9.61 -15.30 -9.77
CA LEU A 32 11.02 -15.11 -10.07
C LEU A 32 11.19 -14.69 -11.53
N LEU A 33 11.90 -13.59 -11.78
CA LEU A 33 12.27 -13.15 -13.14
C LEU A 33 13.70 -13.56 -13.50
N ARG A 34 14.60 -13.51 -12.51
CA ARG A 34 16.01 -13.91 -12.54
C ARG A 34 16.43 -14.37 -11.14
N GLU A 35 17.62 -14.95 -11.00
CA GLU A 35 18.13 -15.44 -9.71
C GLU A 35 18.16 -14.40 -8.58
N ASP A 36 18.22 -13.12 -8.93
CA ASP A 36 18.36 -11.97 -8.04
C ASP A 36 17.21 -10.96 -8.16
N VAL A 37 16.17 -11.23 -8.96
CA VAL A 37 15.01 -10.34 -9.14
C VAL A 37 13.71 -11.13 -9.19
N ALA A 38 12.71 -10.70 -8.41
CA ALA A 38 11.36 -11.25 -8.43
C ALA A 38 10.29 -10.16 -8.36
N LEU A 39 9.09 -10.51 -8.82
CA LEU A 39 7.87 -9.75 -8.57
C LEU A 39 7.12 -10.37 -7.41
N VAL A 40 6.62 -9.55 -6.50
CA VAL A 40 5.67 -9.93 -5.46
C VAL A 40 4.44 -9.08 -5.67
N HIS A 41 3.27 -9.70 -5.80
CA HIS A 41 2.03 -8.95 -5.96
C HIS A 41 0.94 -9.58 -5.13
N GLY A 42 -0.02 -8.76 -4.71
CA GLY A 42 -1.03 -9.23 -3.78
C GLY A 42 -1.99 -8.13 -3.41
N TRP A 43 -2.61 -8.33 -2.26
CA TRP A 43 -3.47 -7.32 -1.68
C TRP A 43 -3.24 -7.28 -0.17
N GLU A 44 -3.52 -6.12 0.41
CA GLU A 44 -3.35 -5.83 1.82
C GLU A 44 -4.68 -5.39 2.41
N GLU A 45 -4.95 -5.82 3.64
CA GLU A 45 -6.02 -5.31 4.51
C GLU A 45 -5.41 -4.40 5.56
N ASP A 46 -5.67 -3.11 5.41
CA ASP A 46 -5.10 -2.06 6.23
C ASP A 46 -6.16 -1.37 7.07
N THR A 47 -5.72 -0.78 8.17
CA THR A 47 -6.49 0.24 8.89
C THR A 47 -5.76 1.56 8.83
N ALA A 48 -6.37 2.54 8.18
CA ALA A 48 -5.87 3.91 8.09
C ALA A 48 -6.61 4.82 9.08
N GLU A 49 -5.90 5.79 9.66
CA GLU A 49 -6.46 6.82 10.52
C GLU A 49 -6.30 8.20 9.86
N GLN A 50 -7.39 8.94 9.74
CA GLN A 50 -7.44 10.30 9.21
C GLN A 50 -8.43 11.12 10.03
N GLY A 51 -8.01 12.30 10.51
CA GLY A 51 -8.88 13.17 11.32
C GLY A 51 -9.43 12.49 12.59
N GLY A 52 -8.67 11.56 13.19
CA GLY A 52 -9.08 10.80 14.38
C GLY A 52 -10.11 9.69 14.11
N ARG A 53 -10.47 9.43 12.85
CA ARG A 53 -11.35 8.33 12.45
C ARG A 53 -10.55 7.23 11.77
N ARG A 54 -10.97 5.98 11.96
CA ARG A 54 -10.35 4.80 11.36
C ARG A 54 -11.17 4.27 10.20
N PHE A 55 -10.49 3.89 9.14
CA PHE A 55 -11.07 3.39 7.90
C PHE A 55 -10.35 2.10 7.51
N PRO A 56 -11.08 1.01 7.21
CA PRO A 56 -10.46 -0.12 6.55
C PRO A 56 -10.14 0.25 5.10
N VAL A 57 -8.95 -0.12 4.66
CA VAL A 57 -8.44 0.11 3.31
C VAL A 57 -7.98 -1.22 2.74
N ARG A 58 -8.40 -1.53 1.52
CA ARG A 58 -7.89 -2.68 0.78
C ARG A 58 -7.00 -2.20 -0.36
N ASN A 59 -5.70 -2.49 -0.27
CA ASN A 59 -4.75 -2.12 -1.31
C ASN A 59 -4.43 -3.32 -2.19
N VAL A 60 -4.28 -3.12 -3.50
CA VAL A 60 -3.67 -4.08 -4.42
C VAL A 60 -2.30 -3.54 -4.77
N TYR A 61 -1.27 -4.36 -4.61
CA TYR A 61 0.12 -3.91 -4.76
C TYR A 61 0.91 -4.78 -5.74
N LEU A 62 1.98 -4.18 -6.26
CA LEU A 62 3.04 -4.84 -7.01
C LEU A 62 4.40 -4.32 -6.53
N ASP A 63 5.23 -5.25 -6.11
CA ASP A 63 6.58 -5.01 -5.65
C ASP A 63 7.58 -5.66 -6.59
N VAL A 64 8.67 -4.96 -6.83
CA VAL A 64 9.88 -5.56 -7.37
C VAL A 64 10.83 -5.75 -6.20
N VAL A 65 11.27 -6.99 -6.00
CA VAL A 65 12.30 -7.33 -5.02
C VAL A 65 13.58 -7.70 -5.73
N GLY A 66 14.70 -7.19 -5.22
CA GLY A 66 16.04 -7.45 -5.71
C GLY A 66 16.92 -8.04 -4.60
N LYS A 67 17.83 -8.95 -4.96
CA LYS A 67 18.80 -9.52 -4.02
C LYS A 67 20.05 -8.64 -3.99
N ARG A 68 20.36 -8.04 -2.84
CA ARG A 68 21.55 -7.22 -2.59
C ARG A 68 22.32 -7.78 -1.40
N ASN A 69 23.61 -8.05 -1.57
CA ASN A 69 24.46 -8.67 -0.55
C ASN A 69 23.86 -9.96 0.04
N GLY A 70 23.26 -10.78 -0.81
CA GLY A 70 22.61 -12.03 -0.41
C GLY A 70 21.21 -11.89 0.20
N LEU A 71 20.73 -10.68 0.45
CA LEU A 71 19.44 -10.39 1.08
C LEU A 71 18.42 -9.86 0.05
N TRP A 72 17.20 -10.37 0.10
CA TRP A 72 16.09 -9.83 -0.69
C TRP A 72 15.58 -8.53 -0.08
N GLN A 73 15.40 -7.51 -0.93
CA GLN A 73 14.93 -6.19 -0.53
C GLN A 73 13.92 -5.67 -1.55
N ILE A 74 12.89 -4.97 -1.09
CA ILE A 74 11.98 -4.24 -1.98
C ILE A 74 12.78 -3.09 -2.62
N VAL A 75 12.82 -3.07 -3.94
CA VAL A 75 13.49 -2.01 -4.72
C VAL A 75 12.49 -1.06 -5.37
N ILE A 76 11.27 -1.54 -5.65
CA ILE A 76 10.13 -0.75 -6.13
C ILE A 76 8.90 -1.29 -5.40
N TRP A 77 8.07 -0.39 -4.90
CA TRP A 77 6.76 -0.69 -4.32
C TRP A 77 5.74 0.21 -4.99
N GLN A 78 4.63 -0.36 -5.43
CA GLN A 78 3.56 0.38 -6.09
C GLN A 78 2.20 -0.12 -5.63
N ILE A 79 1.36 0.79 -5.14
CA ILE A 79 -0.08 0.56 -5.02
C ILE A 79 -0.69 0.73 -6.42
N LEU A 80 -1.38 -0.31 -6.88
CA LEU A 80 -2.10 -0.33 -8.15
C LEU A 80 -3.55 0.13 -7.99
N ALA A 81 -4.17 -0.19 -6.85
CA ALA A 81 -5.52 0.24 -6.52
C ALA A 81 -5.70 0.30 -5.00
N SER A 82 -6.51 1.25 -4.53
CA SER A 82 -6.93 1.35 -3.13
C SER A 82 -8.45 1.44 -3.07
N GLN A 83 -9.06 0.54 -2.30
CA GLN A 83 -10.47 0.60 -1.96
C GLN A 83 -10.61 1.07 -0.50
N TRP A 84 -11.08 2.29 -0.32
CA TRP A 84 -11.39 2.86 0.98
C TRP A 84 -12.85 2.58 1.31
N ALA A 85 -13.12 1.95 2.45
CA ALA A 85 -14.51 1.88 2.90
C ALA A 85 -14.97 3.29 3.30
N GLN A 86 -16.06 3.75 2.70
CA GLN A 86 -16.71 4.97 3.13
C GLN A 86 -17.25 4.77 4.55
N PRO A 87 -17.12 5.77 5.44
CA PRO A 87 -17.84 5.72 6.71
C PRO A 87 -19.34 5.63 6.38
N HIS A 88 -20.02 4.60 6.89
CA HIS A 88 -21.47 4.57 6.87
C HIS A 88 -21.98 5.88 7.49
N ARG A 89 -22.76 6.64 6.72
CA ARG A 89 -23.44 7.85 7.19
C ARG A 89 -24.41 7.52 8.33
#